data_AF-A0A836XE26-F1
#
_entry.id   AF-A0A836XE26-F1
#
_cell.length_a   1.000
_cell.length_b   1.000
_cell.length_c   1.000
_cell.angle_alpha   90.00
_cell.angle_beta   90.00
_cell.angle_gamma   90.00
#
_symmetry.space_group_name_H-M   'P 1'
#
loop_
_entity.id
_entity.type
_entity.pdbx_description
1 polymer ?
#
loop_
_entity_poly.entity_id
_entity_poly.type
_entity_poly.pdbx_seq_one_letter_code
_entity_poly.pdbx_strand_id
1 'polypeptide(L)'
;MYSLKPCHSLSAGALMLLDACASAPPVAPNPEWRFHGHDAGSTKSTPLSQIDRENVDDLTPAWRWVSTDFDIVEQQGVDEGRNDQSMPLMVGGVVYTSTPLNLVFALDAATGREL
;
A
#
# COMPACT_ATOMS: atom_id res chain seq x y z
N MET A 1 -40.20 2.74 -38.46
CA MET A 1 -41.33 1.82 -38.25
C MET A 1 -40.78 0.40 -38.28
N TYR A 2 -40.40 -0.15 -37.12
CA TYR A 2 -39.95 -1.54 -37.00
C TYR A 2 -40.85 -2.23 -35.97
N SER A 3 -41.48 -3.32 -36.43
CA SER A 3 -42.53 -4.08 -35.77
C SER A 3 -41.94 -5.03 -34.74
N LEU A 4 -42.36 -4.92 -33.47
CA LEU A 4 -42.04 -5.88 -32.41
C LEU A 4 -42.98 -7.09 -32.51
N LYS A 5 -42.41 -8.31 -32.50
CA LYS A 5 -43.16 -9.56 -32.35
C LYS A 5 -43.25 -9.93 -30.86
N PRO A 6 -44.41 -10.40 -30.36
CA PRO A 6 -44.56 -10.80 -28.96
C PRO A 6 -44.04 -12.23 -28.74
N CYS A 7 -43.23 -12.42 -27.70
CA CYS A 7 -42.86 -13.74 -27.18
C CYS A 7 -43.74 -14.05 -25.96
N HIS A 8 -44.27 -15.28 -25.93
CA HIS A 8 -45.30 -15.73 -25.01
C HIS A 8 -44.82 -15.86 -23.55
N SER A 9 -45.78 -15.63 -22.65
CA SER A 9 -45.74 -15.83 -21.21
C SER A 9 -45.37 -17.27 -20.82
N LEU A 10 -44.36 -17.42 -19.94
CA LEU A 10 -44.20 -18.54 -19.02
C LEU A 10 -43.75 -18.02 -17.65
N SER A 11 -44.24 -18.71 -16.63
CA SER A 11 -44.42 -18.28 -15.24
C SER A 11 -43.16 -18.38 -14.36
N ALA A 12 -43.15 -17.54 -13.31
CA ALA A 12 -42.53 -17.69 -11.99
C ALA A 12 -41.01 -17.98 -11.87
N GLY A 13 -40.31 -16.99 -11.32
CA GLY A 13 -38.99 -17.16 -10.69
C GLY A 13 -37.94 -16.19 -11.20
N ALA A 14 -38.16 -14.88 -11.05
CA ALA A 14 -37.11 -13.90 -11.29
C ALA A 14 -36.01 -14.06 -10.23
N LEU A 15 -34.96 -14.81 -10.57
CA LEU A 15 -33.70 -14.79 -9.84
C LEU A 15 -33.11 -13.39 -10.07
N MET A 16 -33.34 -12.47 -9.12
CA MET A 16 -32.67 -11.18 -9.10
C MET A 16 -31.18 -11.44 -8.89
N LEU A 17 -30.42 -11.43 -9.99
CA LEU A 17 -28.98 -11.23 -9.94
C LEU A 17 -28.79 -9.79 -9.45
N LEU A 18 -28.52 -9.63 -8.15
CA LEU A 18 -28.00 -8.36 -7.65
C LEU A 18 -26.65 -8.15 -8.33
N ASP A 19 -26.61 -7.19 -9.24
CA ASP A 19 -25.38 -6.59 -9.75
C ASP A 19 -24.72 -5.88 -8.56
N ALA A 20 -23.93 -6.62 -7.78
CA ALA A 20 -23.09 -6.06 -6.75
C ALA A 20 -21.95 -5.32 -7.46
N CYS A 21 -22.22 -4.08 -7.86
CA CYS A 21 -21.15 -3.13 -8.12
C CYS A 21 -20.39 -2.99 -6.80
N ALA A 22 -19.28 -3.70 -6.66
CA ALA A 22 -18.38 -3.55 -5.53
C ALA A 22 -17.84 -2.12 -5.58
N SER A 23 -18.53 -1.20 -4.90
CA SER A 23 -18.05 0.15 -4.70
C SER A 23 -16.79 0.05 -3.85
N ALA A 24 -15.63 0.29 -4.47
CA ALA A 24 -14.38 0.42 -3.76
C ALA A 24 -14.58 1.51 -2.68
N PRO A 25 -14.14 1.27 -1.42
CA PRO A 25 -14.26 2.28 -0.38
C PRO A 25 -13.56 3.56 -0.84
N PRO A 26 -14.09 4.74 -0.49
CA PRO A 26 -13.47 6.01 -0.84
C PRO A 26 -12.03 6.02 -0.35
N VAL A 27 -11.09 6.33 -1.26
CA VAL A 27 -9.67 6.48 -0.91
C VAL A 27 -9.57 7.60 0.11
N ALA A 28 -9.07 7.30 1.31
CA ALA A 28 -8.79 8.32 2.30
C ALA A 28 -7.88 9.37 1.68
N PRO A 29 -8.04 10.67 1.98
CA PRO A 29 -7.23 11.75 1.39
C PRO A 29 -5.73 11.57 1.64
N ASN A 30 -5.34 10.69 2.57
CA ASN A 30 -3.99 10.23 2.77
C ASN A 30 -4.03 8.73 3.12
N PRO A 31 -4.01 7.80 2.16
CA PRO A 31 -4.12 6.38 2.45
C PRO A 31 -2.85 5.90 3.15
N GLU A 32 -3.05 5.15 4.21
CA GLU A 32 -2.02 4.71 5.14
C GLU A 32 -1.65 3.23 4.90
N TRP A 33 -0.49 2.82 5.41
CA TRP A 33 -0.03 1.43 5.35
C TRP A 33 0.05 0.86 6.77
N ARG A 34 -1.11 0.49 7.31
CA ARG A 34 -1.27 0.08 8.71
C ARG A 34 -0.95 -1.40 8.98
N PHE A 35 -0.90 -2.22 7.95
CA PHE A 35 -0.65 -3.65 8.03
C PHE A 35 0.59 -3.99 7.23
N HIS A 36 1.32 -5.03 7.64
CA HIS A 36 2.47 -5.56 6.90
C HIS A 36 2.17 -5.82 5.40
N GLY A 37 0.93 -6.17 5.06
CA GLY A 37 0.47 -6.43 3.69
C GLY A 37 -0.58 -5.45 3.17
N HIS A 38 -0.54 -4.17 3.57
CA HIS A 38 -1.57 -3.13 3.31
C HIS A 38 -2.88 -3.31 4.07
N ASP A 39 -3.47 -4.50 4.05
CA ASP A 39 -4.74 -4.85 4.70
C ASP A 39 -4.69 -6.22 5.37
N ALA A 40 -5.78 -6.62 6.04
CA ALA A 40 -5.90 -7.91 6.71
C ALA A 40 -5.84 -9.12 5.75
N GLY A 41 -6.12 -8.93 4.47
CA GLY A 41 -5.98 -9.94 3.42
C GLY A 41 -4.57 -10.02 2.82
N SER A 42 -3.67 -9.12 3.23
CA SER A 42 -2.31 -9.01 2.70
C SER A 42 -2.26 -8.80 1.18
N THR A 43 -3.14 -7.96 0.63
CA THR A 43 -3.21 -7.71 -0.83
C THR A 43 -1.94 -7.09 -1.40
N LYS A 44 -1.16 -6.37 -0.58
CA LYS A 44 0.04 -5.62 -0.99
C LYS A 44 -0.26 -4.62 -2.12
N SER A 45 -1.48 -4.10 -2.17
CA SER A 45 -1.93 -3.17 -3.23
C SER A 45 -2.48 -1.90 -2.61
N THR A 46 -2.45 -0.78 -3.34
CA THR A 46 -3.07 0.49 -2.91
C THR A 46 -4.02 0.97 -4.00
N PRO A 47 -5.14 1.63 -3.65
CA PRO A 47 -6.00 2.27 -4.64
C PRO A 47 -5.42 3.61 -5.17
N LEU A 48 -4.26 4.05 -4.68
CA LEU A 48 -3.57 5.23 -5.20
C LEU A 48 -3.16 5.04 -6.66
N SER A 49 -3.41 6.07 -7.47
CA SER A 49 -3.05 6.11 -8.89
C SER A 49 -2.32 7.39 -9.28
N GLN A 50 -1.74 8.12 -8.32
CA GLN A 50 -0.95 9.33 -8.62
C GLN A 50 0.32 9.00 -9.43
N ILE A 51 0.91 7.83 -9.18
CA ILE A 51 2.05 7.30 -9.91
C ILE A 51 1.57 6.14 -10.78
N ASP A 52 1.83 6.22 -12.08
CA ASP A 52 1.38 5.27 -13.09
C ASP A 52 2.46 5.03 -14.17
N ARG A 53 2.10 4.34 -15.27
CA ARG A 53 3.07 3.97 -16.31
C ARG A 53 3.51 5.17 -17.14
N GLU A 54 2.72 6.23 -17.10
CA GLU A 54 2.90 7.44 -17.89
C GLU A 54 3.85 8.43 -17.20
N ASN A 55 4.02 8.34 -15.87
CA ASN A 55 4.83 9.28 -15.09
C ASN A 55 5.90 8.65 -14.17
N VAL A 56 5.99 7.33 -14.08
CA VAL A 56 6.98 6.66 -13.20
C VAL A 56 8.43 7.06 -13.51
N ASP A 57 8.71 7.38 -14.78
CA ASP A 57 10.05 7.77 -15.23
C ASP A 57 10.48 9.17 -14.73
N ASP A 58 9.54 9.96 -14.20
CA ASP A 58 9.81 11.31 -13.67
C ASP A 58 10.15 11.31 -12.17
N LEU A 59 10.14 10.15 -11.51
CA LEU A 59 10.37 10.07 -10.06
C LEU A 59 11.82 10.39 -9.68
N THR A 60 11.96 11.25 -8.67
CA THR A 60 13.25 11.52 -8.01
C THR A 60 13.19 11.15 -6.53
N PRO A 61 14.31 10.74 -5.90
CA PRO A 61 14.33 10.49 -4.46
C PRO A 61 13.86 11.71 -3.67
N ALA A 62 12.82 11.55 -2.84
CA ALA A 62 12.32 12.62 -1.97
C ALA A 62 13.22 12.82 -0.74
N TRP A 63 13.66 11.72 -0.13
CA TRP A 63 14.60 11.71 1.00
C TRP A 63 15.30 10.36 1.10
N ARG A 64 16.37 10.32 1.89
CA ARG A 64 17.06 9.09 2.31
C ARG A 64 17.35 9.18 3.80
N TRP A 65 17.22 8.04 4.47
CA TRP A 65 17.56 7.86 5.87
C TRP A 65 18.62 6.76 5.98
N VAL A 66 19.54 6.90 6.92
CA VAL A 66 20.62 5.95 7.18
C VAL A 66 20.45 5.46 8.62
N SER A 67 20.31 4.14 8.78
CA SER A 67 20.18 3.53 10.10
C SER A 67 21.50 3.55 10.87
N THR A 68 21.39 3.57 12.19
CA THR A 68 22.54 3.42 13.11
C THR A 68 23.23 2.05 12.98
N ASP A 69 22.57 1.06 12.38
CA ASP A 69 23.16 -0.26 12.10
C ASP A 69 24.49 -0.15 11.34
N PHE A 70 24.63 0.82 10.42
CA PHE A 70 25.87 1.04 9.69
C PHE A 70 27.04 1.34 10.61
N ASP A 71 26.84 2.24 11.58
CA ASP A 71 27.88 2.61 12.54
C ASP A 71 28.22 1.43 13.47
N ILE A 72 27.22 0.66 13.89
CA ILE A 72 27.40 -0.51 14.76
C ILE A 72 28.20 -1.61 14.03
N VAL A 73 27.82 -1.90 12.78
CA VAL A 73 28.52 -2.88 11.93
C VAL A 73 29.97 -2.47 11.72
N GLU A 74 30.23 -1.20 11.40
CA GLU A 74 31.58 -0.70 11.19
C GLU A 74 32.44 -0.80 12.46
N GLN A 75 31.88 -0.43 13.61
CA GLN A 75 32.61 -0.46 14.89
C GLN A 75 32.86 -1.87 15.42
N GLN A 76 31.90 -2.79 15.24
CA GLN A 76 31.95 -4.13 15.83
C GLN A 76 32.47 -5.20 14.88
N GLY A 77 32.61 -4.89 13.58
CA GLY A 77 33.05 -5.87 12.58
C GLY A 77 32.07 -7.04 12.40
N VAL A 78 30.80 -6.84 12.74
CA VAL A 78 29.74 -7.85 12.62
C VAL A 78 29.12 -7.77 11.23
N ASP A 79 28.98 -8.91 10.54
CA ASP A 79 28.37 -8.95 9.19
C ASP A 79 26.82 -9.00 9.24
N GLU A 80 26.24 -8.88 10.43
CA GLU A 80 24.81 -9.09 10.70
C GLU A 80 23.89 -7.89 10.35
N GLY A 81 24.39 -6.81 9.77
CA GLY A 81 23.61 -5.59 9.50
C GLY A 81 23.22 -5.33 8.03
N ARG A 82 23.39 -6.30 7.12
CA ARG A 82 23.27 -6.04 5.67
C ARG A 82 21.95 -6.48 5.03
N ASN A 83 21.16 -7.33 5.69
CA ASN A 83 19.92 -7.88 5.13
C ASN A 83 18.69 -7.27 5.80
N ASP A 84 18.21 -6.14 5.29
CA ASP A 84 16.95 -5.57 5.76
C ASP A 84 15.76 -6.33 5.17
N GLN A 85 14.85 -6.76 6.04
CA GLN A 85 13.60 -7.45 5.72
C GLN A 85 12.39 -6.68 6.25
N SER A 86 12.60 -5.44 6.69
CA SER A 86 11.54 -4.57 7.19
C SER A 86 10.49 -4.33 6.11
N MET A 87 9.23 -4.32 6.54
CA MET A 87 8.09 -3.83 5.75
C MET A 87 7.52 -2.63 6.52
N PRO A 88 7.97 -1.41 6.19
CA PRO A 88 7.60 -0.22 6.96
C PRO A 88 6.09 0.00 7.00
N LEU A 89 5.60 0.51 8.14
CA LEU A 89 4.22 0.94 8.30
C LEU A 89 4.13 2.45 8.22
N MET A 90 3.07 3.00 7.64
CA MET A 90 2.81 4.44 7.67
C MET A 90 1.48 4.70 8.36
N VAL A 91 1.51 5.46 9.46
CA VAL A 91 0.34 5.81 10.27
C VAL A 91 0.48 7.25 10.74
N GLY A 92 -0.53 8.08 10.50
CA GLY A 92 -0.55 9.47 10.96
C GLY A 92 0.57 10.34 10.37
N GLY A 93 1.06 10.03 9.17
CA GLY A 93 2.19 10.72 8.56
C GLY A 93 3.56 10.33 9.13
N VAL A 94 3.62 9.25 9.93
CA VAL A 94 4.87 8.70 10.47
C VAL A 94 5.13 7.34 9.85
N VAL A 95 6.35 7.12 9.37
CA VAL A 95 6.86 5.82 8.91
C VAL A 95 7.55 5.12 10.06
N TYR A 96 7.08 3.93 10.40
CA TYR A 96 7.69 3.04 11.40
C TYR A 96 8.42 1.91 10.69
N THR A 97 9.70 1.74 10.99
CA THR A 97 10.51 0.66 10.41
C THR A 97 11.38 -0.01 11.45
N SER A 98 11.68 -1.29 11.22
CA SER A 98 12.74 -1.99 11.92
C SER A 98 14.00 -2.02 11.06
N THR A 99 15.09 -2.49 11.64
CA THR A 99 16.40 -2.65 10.99
C THR A 99 16.92 -4.08 11.20
N PRO A 100 17.95 -4.52 10.45
CA PRO A 100 18.57 -5.83 10.64
C PRO A 100 18.97 -6.15 12.10
N LEU A 101 19.43 -5.16 12.85
CA LEU A 101 19.80 -5.32 14.26
C LEU A 101 18.60 -5.23 15.23
N ASN A 102 17.38 -5.32 14.72
CA ASN A 102 16.12 -5.23 15.47
C ASN A 102 15.90 -3.88 16.19
N LEU A 103 16.57 -2.81 15.74
CA LEU A 103 16.26 -1.46 16.19
C LEU A 103 15.00 -0.95 15.48
N VAL A 104 14.17 -0.18 16.19
CA VAL A 104 12.91 0.38 15.68
C VAL A 104 13.01 1.90 15.63
N PHE A 105 12.59 2.48 14.52
CA PHE A 105 12.63 3.92 14.27
C PHE A 105 11.27 4.44 13.83
N ALA A 106 11.00 5.70 14.18
CA ALA A 106 9.88 6.48 13.69
C ALA A 106 10.42 7.65 12.88
N LEU A 107 9.94 7.81 11.64
CA LEU A 107 10.41 8.82 10.70
C LEU A 107 9.21 9.68 10.26
N ASP A 108 9.40 10.99 10.18
CA ASP A 108 8.45 11.87 9.52
C ASP A 108 8.35 11.49 8.02
N ALA A 109 7.15 11.14 7.54
CA ALA A 109 6.98 10.59 6.18
C ALA A 109 7.32 11.58 5.06
N ALA A 110 7.19 12.88 5.33
CA ALA A 110 7.44 13.93 4.34
C ALA A 110 8.93 14.25 4.21
N THR A 111 9.68 14.17 5.31
CA THR A 111 11.07 14.65 5.38
C THR A 111 12.11 13.55 5.59
N GLY A 112 11.71 12.38 6.08
CA GLY A 112 12.62 11.30 6.45
C GLY A 112 13.39 11.53 7.76
N ARG A 113 13.05 12.57 8.53
CA ARG A 113 13.69 12.88 9.81
C ARG A 113 13.18 11.93 10.91
N GLU A 114 14.10 11.36 11.69
CA GLU A 114 13.78 10.62 12.91
C GLU A 114 13.00 11.48 13.93
N LEU A 115 12.05 10.87 14.64
CA LEU A 115 11.19 11.50 15.65
C LEU A 115 11.58 11.12 17.08
#